data_AF-A0A8T4TQV6-F1
#
_entry.id   AF-A0A8T4TQV6-F1
#
_cell.length_a   1.000
_cell.length_b   1.000
_cell.length_c   1.000
_cell.angle_alpha   90.00
_cell.angle_beta   90.00
_cell.angle_gamma   90.00
#
_symmetry.space_group_name_H-M   'P 1'
#
loop_
_entity.id
_entity.type
_entity.pdbx_description
1 polymer ?
#
loop_
_entity_poly.entity_id
_entity_poly.type
_entity_poly.pdbx_seq_one_letter_code
_entity_poly.pdbx_strand_id
1 'polypeptide(L)'
;MLNKSEFEAIRKELNEFEAKREETIQVSREIITLSKQIIYSVHRGDLNGALKLIKDIKNKIKLLDKRKNYDTGISGVAFQEYVEAITFYELIKNEKLPTKKELDVEVEAFLSGLADLTGELGRKAVHDAIKKDFKSVLRIKEVVEDIYGEFLKFDLRNGELRKKSDAIKWNLNKLEDMVFSLNLSSRM
;
A
#
# COMPACT_ATOMS: atom_id res chain seq x y z
N MET A 1 52.64 0.49 11.64
CA MET A 1 52.51 -0.21 10.33
C MET A 1 51.05 -0.53 10.10
N LEU A 2 50.57 -0.41 8.85
CA LEU A 2 49.18 -0.71 8.48
C LEU A 2 48.92 -2.21 8.62
N ASN A 3 47.89 -2.62 9.38
CA ASN A 3 47.48 -4.01 9.48
C ASN A 3 46.69 -4.41 8.22
N LYS A 4 47.37 -4.98 7.22
CA LYS A 4 46.72 -5.36 5.95
C LYS A 4 45.62 -6.42 6.12
N SER A 5 45.76 -7.32 7.10
CA SER A 5 44.75 -8.36 7.38
C SER A 5 43.43 -7.77 7.86
N GLU A 6 43.48 -6.67 8.63
CA GLU A 6 42.28 -5.93 9.05
C GLU A 6 41.56 -5.33 7.85
N PHE A 7 42.30 -4.72 6.92
CA PHE A 7 41.73 -4.14 5.71
C PHE A 7 41.15 -5.18 4.75
N GLU A 8 41.70 -6.39 4.72
CA GLU A 8 41.11 -7.53 3.98
C GLU A 8 39.80 -8.00 4.60
N ALA A 9 39.72 -8.09 5.94
CA ALA A 9 38.48 -8.41 6.64
C ALA A 9 37.39 -7.35 6.38
N ILE A 10 37.74 -6.06 6.48
CA ILE A 10 36.82 -4.94 6.20
C ILE A 10 36.31 -5.01 4.74
N ARG A 11 37.19 -5.27 3.76
CA ARG A 11 36.76 -5.43 2.36
C ARG A 11 35.77 -6.56 2.18
N LYS A 12 35.97 -7.69 2.87
CA LYS A 12 35.05 -8.82 2.83
C LYS A 12 33.70 -8.45 3.42
N GLU A 13 33.67 -7.79 4.58
CA GLU A 13 32.45 -7.33 5.22
C GLU A 13 31.65 -6.36 4.34
N LEU A 14 32.34 -5.38 3.72
CA LEU A 14 31.71 -4.43 2.79
C LEU A 14 31.09 -5.13 1.57
N ASN A 15 31.81 -6.08 0.96
CA ASN A 15 31.31 -6.84 -0.19
C ASN A 15 30.07 -7.68 0.19
N GLU A 16 30.08 -8.31 1.37
CA GLU A 16 28.93 -9.07 1.88
C GLU A 16 27.72 -8.16 2.16
N PHE A 17 27.94 -6.96 2.69
CA PHE A 17 26.89 -5.96 2.89
C PHE A 17 26.29 -5.49 1.56
N GLU A 18 27.13 -5.17 0.58
CA GLU A 18 26.70 -4.74 -0.75
C GLU A 18 25.88 -5.82 -1.47
N ALA A 19 26.32 -7.08 -1.41
CA ALA A 19 25.59 -8.21 -2.01
C ALA A 19 24.18 -8.35 -1.40
N LYS A 20 24.07 -8.28 -0.07
CA LYS A 20 22.77 -8.33 0.62
C LYS A 20 21.90 -7.12 0.30
N ARG A 21 22.49 -5.94 0.14
CA ARG A 21 21.79 -4.73 -0.25
C ARG A 21 21.20 -4.84 -1.65
N GLU A 22 21.96 -5.31 -2.63
CA GLU A 22 21.45 -5.51 -4.00
C GLU A 22 20.29 -6.52 -4.01
N GLU A 23 20.44 -7.60 -3.27
CA GLU A 23 19.39 -8.59 -3.04
C GLU A 23 18.11 -7.99 -2.42
N THR A 24 18.23 -7.09 -1.45
CA THR A 24 17.10 -6.34 -0.87
C THR A 24 16.42 -5.46 -1.91
N ILE A 25 17.20 -4.76 -2.71
CA ILE A 25 16.69 -3.86 -3.76
C ILE A 25 15.90 -4.67 -4.80
N GLN A 26 16.44 -5.81 -5.23
CA GLN A 26 15.77 -6.68 -6.20
C GLN A 26 14.43 -7.20 -5.68
N VAL A 27 14.40 -7.75 -4.46
CA VAL A 27 13.15 -8.24 -3.85
C VAL A 27 12.13 -7.11 -3.66
N SER A 28 12.59 -5.91 -3.30
CA SER A 28 11.71 -4.74 -3.15
C SER A 28 11.05 -4.35 -4.48
N ARG A 29 11.81 -4.35 -5.59
CA ARG A 29 11.27 -4.09 -6.93
C ARG A 29 10.23 -5.13 -7.34
N GLU A 30 10.48 -6.41 -7.05
CA GLU A 30 9.53 -7.48 -7.35
C GLU A 30 8.22 -7.31 -6.57
N ILE A 31 8.28 -6.92 -5.29
CA ILE A 31 7.11 -6.64 -4.46
C ILE A 31 6.30 -5.48 -5.06
N ILE A 32 6.95 -4.38 -5.45
CA ILE A 32 6.29 -3.22 -6.08
C ILE A 32 5.58 -3.64 -7.38
N THR A 33 6.24 -4.46 -8.22
CA THR A 33 5.63 -4.97 -9.45
C THR A 33 4.43 -5.86 -9.15
N LEU A 34 4.54 -6.78 -8.19
CA LEU A 34 3.44 -7.66 -7.79
C LEU A 34 2.26 -6.87 -7.22
N SER A 35 2.51 -5.85 -6.39
CA SER A 35 1.47 -4.97 -5.85
C SER A 35 0.64 -4.32 -6.95
N LYS A 36 1.30 -3.75 -7.96
CA LYS A 36 0.64 -3.15 -9.13
C LYS A 36 -0.18 -4.16 -9.91
N GLN A 37 0.34 -5.38 -10.10
CA GLN A 37 -0.38 -6.46 -10.77
C GLN A 37 -1.61 -6.91 -9.98
N ILE A 38 -1.51 -7.01 -8.65
CA ILE A 38 -2.63 -7.34 -7.75
C ILE A 38 -3.71 -6.28 -7.87
N ILE A 39 -3.37 -5.00 -7.68
CA ILE A 39 -4.31 -3.87 -7.79
C ILE A 39 -5.00 -3.89 -9.15
N TYR A 40 -4.24 -4.04 -10.23
CA TYR A 40 -4.77 -4.10 -11.58
C TYR A 40 -5.74 -5.27 -11.80
N SER A 41 -5.41 -6.46 -11.30
CA SER A 41 -6.30 -7.63 -11.35
C SER A 41 -7.60 -7.41 -10.56
N VAL A 42 -7.52 -6.82 -9.36
CA VAL A 42 -8.70 -6.50 -8.53
C VAL A 42 -9.62 -5.50 -9.25
N HIS A 43 -9.09 -4.45 -9.87
CA HIS A 43 -9.90 -3.48 -10.62
C HIS A 43 -10.65 -4.08 -11.81
N ARG A 44 -10.08 -5.11 -12.45
CA ARG A 44 -10.74 -5.84 -13.54
C ARG A 44 -11.67 -6.96 -13.05
N GLY A 45 -11.80 -7.15 -11.73
CA GLY A 45 -12.63 -8.19 -11.13
C GLY A 45 -12.00 -9.59 -11.14
N ASP A 46 -10.71 -9.71 -11.51
CA ASP A 46 -9.98 -10.99 -11.48
C ASP A 46 -9.42 -11.28 -10.08
N LEU A 47 -10.32 -11.62 -9.16
CA LEU A 47 -9.97 -11.91 -7.76
C LEU A 47 -9.19 -13.24 -7.61
N ASN A 48 -9.39 -14.18 -8.54
CA ASN A 48 -8.68 -15.46 -8.52
C ASN A 48 -7.23 -15.31 -9.01
N GLY A 49 -7.00 -14.51 -10.06
CA GLY A 49 -5.66 -14.13 -10.50
C GLY A 49 -4.92 -13.33 -9.44
N ALA A 50 -5.59 -12.33 -8.83
CA ALA A 50 -5.03 -11.58 -7.70
C ALA A 50 -4.63 -12.50 -6.53
N LEU A 51 -5.45 -13.50 -6.18
CA LEU A 51 -5.14 -14.43 -5.10
C LEU A 51 -3.85 -15.24 -5.35
N LYS A 52 -3.56 -15.59 -6.61
CA LYS A 52 -2.29 -16.27 -6.96
C LYS A 52 -1.10 -15.35 -6.71
N LEU A 53 -1.17 -14.12 -7.19
CA LEU A 53 -0.12 -13.10 -6.99
C LEU A 53 0.07 -12.76 -5.50
N ILE A 54 -1.00 -12.77 -4.71
CA ILE A 54 -0.95 -12.55 -3.26
C ILE A 54 -0.16 -13.65 -2.53
N LYS A 55 -0.22 -14.90 -3.00
CA LYS A 55 0.61 -15.97 -2.42
C LYS A 55 2.09 -15.69 -2.67
N ASP A 56 2.42 -15.20 -3.87
CA ASP A 56 3.80 -14.89 -4.26
C ASP A 56 4.34 -13.69 -3.48
N ILE A 57 3.59 -12.58 -3.41
CA ILE A 57 4.02 -11.37 -2.70
C ILE A 57 4.18 -11.63 -1.20
N LYS A 58 3.35 -12.50 -0.59
CA LYS A 58 3.49 -12.91 0.83
C LYS A 58 4.75 -13.72 1.09
N ASN A 59 5.28 -14.43 0.10
CA ASN A 59 6.58 -15.09 0.23
C ASN A 59 7.72 -14.08 0.11
N LYS A 60 7.61 -13.12 -0.82
CA LYS A 60 8.62 -12.07 -1.05
C LYS A 60 8.73 -11.11 0.14
N ILE A 61 7.61 -10.71 0.75
CA ILE A 61 7.62 -9.80 1.90
C ILE A 61 8.33 -10.40 3.11
N LYS A 62 8.18 -11.71 3.35
CA LYS A 62 8.91 -12.44 4.41
C LYS A 62 10.42 -12.51 4.14
N LEU A 63 10.83 -12.55 2.87
CA LEU A 63 12.25 -12.48 2.49
C LEU A 63 12.79 -11.07 2.70
N LEU A 64 12.00 -10.03 2.39
CA LEU A 64 12.38 -8.64 2.58
C LEU A 64 12.52 -8.28 4.06
N ASP A 65 11.62 -8.76 4.93
CA ASP A 65 11.66 -8.46 6.37
C ASP A 65 12.98 -8.93 7.03
N LYS A 66 13.46 -10.12 6.65
CA LYS A 66 14.80 -10.62 7.07
C LYS A 66 15.97 -9.76 6.60
N ARG A 67 15.74 -8.87 5.62
CA ARG A 67 16.75 -8.04 4.94
C ARG A 67 16.54 -6.54 5.13
N LYS A 68 15.61 -6.14 6.02
CA LYS A 68 15.20 -4.75 6.25
C LYS A 68 16.35 -3.81 6.66
N ASN A 69 17.46 -4.34 7.18
CA ASN A 69 18.60 -3.56 7.64
C ASN A 69 19.60 -3.14 6.52
N TYR A 70 19.40 -3.57 5.27
CA TYR A 70 20.38 -3.35 4.20
C TYR A 70 20.02 -2.21 3.23
N ASP A 71 18.76 -1.78 3.18
CA ASP A 71 18.32 -0.61 2.41
C ASP A 71 17.07 0.00 3.06
N THR A 72 17.08 1.30 3.33
CA THR A 72 15.97 2.00 4.01
C THR A 72 15.02 2.70 3.06
N GLY A 73 15.40 2.85 1.78
CA GLY A 73 14.62 3.60 0.80
C GLY A 73 13.59 2.75 0.07
N ILE A 74 14.05 1.82 -0.77
CA ILE A 74 13.15 1.07 -1.65
C ILE A 74 12.33 0.02 -0.88
N SER A 75 12.86 -0.47 0.23
CA SER A 75 12.17 -1.41 1.10
C SER A 75 10.93 -0.79 1.72
N GLY A 76 11.01 0.46 2.19
CA GLY A 76 9.88 1.21 2.72
C GLY A 76 8.76 1.37 1.69
N VAL A 77 9.11 1.73 0.45
CA VAL A 77 8.16 1.82 -0.67
C VAL A 77 7.52 0.46 -0.96
N ALA A 78 8.30 -0.62 -0.96
CA ALA A 78 7.78 -1.96 -1.17
C ALA A 78 6.79 -2.40 -0.09
N PHE A 79 7.04 -2.09 1.19
CA PHE A 79 6.08 -2.36 2.27
C PHE A 79 4.80 -1.53 2.14
N GLN A 80 4.91 -0.26 1.76
CA GLN A 80 3.76 0.61 1.52
C GLN A 80 2.86 0.08 0.40
N GLU A 81 3.46 -0.23 -0.76
CA GLU A 81 2.77 -0.80 -1.93
C GLU A 81 2.18 -2.18 -1.62
N TYR A 82 2.85 -2.98 -0.78
CA TYR A 82 2.31 -4.26 -0.29
C TYR A 82 1.06 -4.04 0.56
N VAL A 83 1.08 -3.11 1.51
CA VAL A 83 -0.08 -2.79 2.34
C VAL A 83 -1.24 -2.34 1.46
N GLU A 84 -1.03 -1.39 0.56
CA GLU A 84 -2.06 -0.90 -0.37
C GLU A 84 -2.69 -2.05 -1.15
N ALA A 85 -1.89 -2.89 -1.80
CA ALA A 85 -2.39 -3.98 -2.63
C ALA A 85 -3.16 -5.04 -1.85
N ILE A 86 -2.67 -5.46 -0.68
CA ILE A 86 -3.34 -6.47 0.15
C ILE A 86 -4.61 -5.92 0.78
N THR A 87 -4.56 -4.70 1.34
CA THR A 87 -5.75 -4.07 1.94
C THR A 87 -6.82 -3.82 0.88
N PHE A 88 -6.45 -3.40 -0.33
CA PHE A 88 -7.39 -3.25 -1.44
C PHE A 88 -8.05 -4.58 -1.81
N TYR A 89 -7.28 -5.66 -1.95
CA TYR A 89 -7.85 -6.98 -2.23
C TYR A 89 -8.81 -7.44 -1.12
N GLU A 90 -8.39 -7.38 0.14
CA GLU A 90 -9.16 -7.86 1.29
C GLU A 90 -10.45 -7.04 1.48
N LEU A 91 -10.40 -5.73 1.24
CA LEU A 91 -11.58 -4.88 1.34
C LEU A 91 -12.59 -5.19 0.23
N ILE A 92 -12.14 -5.40 -1.02
CA ILE A 92 -13.03 -5.73 -2.14
C ILE A 92 -13.56 -7.16 -2.07
N LYS A 93 -12.75 -8.12 -1.61
CA LYS A 93 -13.12 -9.54 -1.59
C LYS A 93 -13.87 -9.96 -0.33
N ASN A 94 -13.45 -9.45 0.83
CA ASN A 94 -13.86 -9.92 2.14
C ASN A 94 -14.51 -8.82 3.00
N GLU A 95 -14.66 -7.60 2.47
CA GLU A 95 -15.23 -6.44 3.19
C GLU A 95 -14.51 -6.17 4.52
N LYS A 96 -13.20 -6.48 4.57
CA LYS A 96 -12.38 -6.36 5.77
C LYS A 96 -11.16 -5.50 5.48
N LEU A 97 -10.84 -4.62 6.42
CA LEU A 97 -9.57 -3.91 6.46
C LEU A 97 -8.59 -4.67 7.37
N PRO A 98 -7.52 -5.28 6.83
CA PRO A 98 -6.51 -5.97 7.63
C PRO A 98 -5.82 -5.04 8.62
N THR A 99 -5.47 -5.59 9.78
CA THR A 99 -4.67 -4.88 10.79
C THR A 99 -3.18 -4.89 10.44
N LYS A 100 -2.44 -3.90 10.94
CA LYS A 100 -0.97 -3.87 10.86
C LYS A 100 -0.31 -5.18 11.33
N LYS A 101 -0.88 -5.81 12.37
CA LYS A 101 -0.36 -7.06 12.94
C LYS A 101 -0.60 -8.26 12.01
N GLU A 102 -1.75 -8.31 11.33
CA GLU A 102 -2.03 -9.36 10.33
C GLU A 102 -1.13 -9.24 9.09
N LEU A 103 -0.72 -8.02 8.75
CA LEU A 103 0.17 -7.76 7.61
C LEU A 103 1.67 -7.87 7.95
N ASP A 104 2.01 -7.90 9.25
CA ASP A 104 3.39 -7.96 9.75
C ASP A 104 4.27 -6.81 9.23
N VAL A 105 3.78 -5.57 9.38
CA VAL A 105 4.46 -4.36 8.89
C VAL A 105 4.64 -3.29 9.97
N GLU A 106 5.51 -2.33 9.70
CA GLU A 106 5.70 -1.16 10.54
C GLU A 106 4.56 -0.15 10.44
N VAL A 107 4.45 0.71 11.46
CA VAL A 107 3.40 1.73 11.55
C VAL A 107 3.44 2.67 10.35
N GLU A 108 4.63 3.13 9.96
CA GLU A 108 4.78 4.08 8.85
C GLU A 108 4.35 3.49 7.50
N ALA A 109 4.74 2.25 7.21
CA ALA A 109 4.33 1.56 5.99
C ALA A 109 2.81 1.29 5.97
N PHE A 110 2.24 0.90 7.12
CA PHE A 110 0.81 0.66 7.24
C PHE A 110 -0.02 1.92 6.98
N LEU A 111 0.30 3.02 7.67
CA LEU A 111 -0.43 4.27 7.51
C LEU A 111 -0.23 4.86 6.11
N SER A 112 0.99 4.79 5.57
CA SER A 112 1.24 5.28 4.20
C SER A 112 0.48 4.47 3.15
N GLY A 113 0.41 3.14 3.30
CA GLY A 113 -0.35 2.27 2.40
C GLY A 113 -1.86 2.48 2.51
N LEU A 114 -2.38 2.72 3.71
CA LEU A 114 -3.79 3.09 3.90
C LEU A 114 -4.14 4.44 3.27
N ALA A 115 -3.23 5.40 3.30
CA ALA A 115 -3.46 6.67 2.63
C ALA A 115 -3.55 6.51 1.10
N ASP A 116 -2.64 5.73 0.50
CA ASP A 116 -2.65 5.48 -0.95
C ASP A 116 -3.86 4.62 -1.38
N LEU A 117 -4.27 3.66 -0.55
CA LEU A 117 -5.49 2.87 -0.72
C LEU A 117 -6.72 3.75 -1.01
N THR A 118 -6.83 4.91 -0.36
CA THR A 118 -7.98 5.81 -0.59
C THR A 118 -8.06 6.31 -2.03
N GLY A 119 -6.93 6.41 -2.73
CA GLY A 119 -6.88 6.74 -4.15
C GLY A 119 -7.40 5.60 -5.04
N GLU A 120 -6.98 4.36 -4.77
CA GLU A 120 -7.47 3.18 -5.50
C GLU A 120 -8.95 2.90 -5.22
N LEU A 121 -9.43 3.20 -4.02
CA LEU A 121 -10.86 3.18 -3.68
C LEU A 121 -11.63 4.25 -4.46
N GLY A 122 -11.10 5.46 -4.57
CA GLY A 122 -11.65 6.50 -5.44
C GLY A 122 -11.78 6.02 -6.89
N ARG A 123 -10.74 5.37 -7.43
CA ARG A 123 -10.78 4.78 -8.78
C ARG A 123 -11.83 3.68 -8.92
N LYS A 124 -11.97 2.82 -7.90
CA LYS A 124 -12.99 1.77 -7.87
C LYS A 124 -14.40 2.36 -7.83
N ALA A 125 -14.62 3.42 -7.05
CA ALA A 125 -15.90 4.11 -6.99
C ALA A 125 -16.31 4.69 -8.34
N VAL A 126 -15.38 5.30 -9.09
CA VAL A 126 -15.65 5.74 -10.47
C VAL A 126 -16.10 4.57 -11.35
N HIS A 127 -15.39 3.45 -11.29
CA HIS A 127 -15.74 2.25 -12.07
C HIS A 127 -17.12 1.69 -11.69
N ASP A 128 -17.48 1.71 -10.40
CA ASP A 128 -18.77 1.24 -9.91
C ASP A 128 -19.90 2.19 -10.28
N ALA A 129 -19.67 3.50 -10.22
CA ALA A 129 -20.62 4.51 -10.66
C ALA A 129 -20.96 4.33 -12.15
N ILE A 130 -19.96 4.08 -13.01
CA ILE A 130 -20.17 3.78 -14.44
C ILE A 130 -21.06 2.54 -14.63
N LYS A 131 -20.90 1.53 -13.77
CA LYS A 131 -21.72 0.31 -13.74
C LYS A 131 -23.06 0.48 -13.02
N LYS A 132 -23.37 1.68 -12.54
CA LYS A 132 -24.57 2.02 -11.73
C LYS A 132 -24.67 1.25 -10.40
N ASP A 133 -23.56 0.78 -9.86
CA ASP A 133 -23.50 0.19 -8.51
C ASP A 133 -23.30 1.28 -7.46
N PHE A 134 -24.34 2.07 -7.24
CA PHE A 134 -24.30 3.19 -6.29
C PHE A 134 -24.16 2.75 -4.83
N LYS A 135 -24.60 1.53 -4.51
CA LYS A 135 -24.40 0.96 -3.17
C LYS A 135 -22.91 0.77 -2.89
N SER A 136 -22.15 0.28 -3.86
CA SER A 136 -20.69 0.17 -3.73
C SER A 136 -20.01 1.52 -3.57
N VAL A 137 -20.42 2.53 -4.36
CA VAL A 137 -19.89 3.90 -4.25
C VAL A 137 -20.09 4.47 -2.84
N LEU A 138 -21.29 4.33 -2.27
CA LEU A 138 -21.59 4.79 -0.92
C LEU A 138 -20.72 4.08 0.13
N ARG A 139 -20.61 2.74 0.07
CA ARG A 139 -19.74 1.99 0.98
C ARG A 139 -18.29 2.43 0.89
N ILE A 140 -17.78 2.68 -0.32
CA ILE A 140 -16.42 3.18 -0.51
C ILE A 140 -16.25 4.56 0.14
N LYS A 141 -17.22 5.47 -0.02
CA LYS A 141 -17.19 6.78 0.63
C LYS A 141 -17.14 6.64 2.15
N GLU A 142 -17.97 5.78 2.74
CA GLU A 142 -18.01 5.53 4.19
C GLU A 142 -16.66 5.03 4.70
N VAL A 143 -16.05 4.05 4.02
CA VAL A 143 -14.72 3.53 4.42
C VAL A 143 -13.64 4.62 4.34
N VAL A 144 -13.64 5.45 3.30
CA VAL A 144 -12.65 6.54 3.17
C VAL A 144 -12.88 7.63 4.23
N GLU A 145 -14.14 7.91 4.59
CA GLU A 145 -14.51 8.82 5.67
C GLU A 145 -14.02 8.30 7.03
N ASP A 146 -14.23 7.01 7.32
CA ASP A 146 -13.74 6.37 8.55
C ASP A 146 -12.21 6.43 8.65
N ILE A 147 -11.51 6.11 7.55
CA ILE A 147 -10.05 6.23 7.48
C ILE A 147 -9.63 7.67 7.76
N TYR A 148 -10.27 8.66 7.12
CA TYR A 148 -9.95 10.07 7.35
C TYR A 148 -10.18 10.48 8.82
N GLY A 149 -11.28 10.03 9.42
CA GLY A 149 -11.63 10.28 10.81
C GLY A 149 -10.58 9.73 11.79
N GLU A 150 -10.03 8.54 11.55
CA GLU A 150 -8.92 8.02 12.35
C GLU A 150 -7.63 8.81 12.12
N PHE A 151 -7.33 9.22 10.88
CA PHE A 151 -6.14 10.00 10.58
C PHE A 151 -6.12 11.38 11.25
N LEU A 152 -7.30 12.00 11.43
CA LEU A 152 -7.43 13.28 12.16
C LEU A 152 -7.06 13.19 13.64
N LYS A 153 -7.11 11.98 14.24
CA LYS A 153 -6.77 11.76 15.65
C LYS A 153 -5.26 11.63 15.87
N PHE A 154 -4.48 11.44 14.81
CA PHE A 154 -3.02 11.37 14.91
C PHE A 154 -2.40 12.77 14.94
N ASP A 155 -1.49 13.00 15.89
CA ASP A 155 -0.61 14.18 15.90
C ASP A 155 0.53 14.01 14.89
N LEU A 156 0.18 14.05 13.61
CA LEU A 156 1.15 13.92 12.51
C LEU A 156 1.92 15.23 12.34
N ARG A 157 3.19 15.21 12.74
CA ARG A 157 4.13 16.30 12.47
C ARG A 157 4.46 16.40 10.98
N ASN A 158 5.13 17.48 10.60
CA ASN A 158 5.61 17.71 9.22
C ASN A 158 6.39 16.48 8.70
N GLY A 159 6.01 15.96 7.54
CA GLY A 159 6.61 14.78 6.93
C GLY A 159 5.77 14.20 5.80
N GLU A 160 6.25 13.13 5.16
CA GLU A 160 5.56 12.48 4.04
C GLU A 160 4.18 11.93 4.45
N LEU A 161 4.06 11.39 5.66
CA LEU A 161 2.79 10.88 6.17
C LEU A 161 1.73 11.99 6.35
N ARG A 162 2.14 13.22 6.69
CA ARG A 162 1.23 14.36 6.76
C ARG A 162 0.69 14.75 5.38
N LYS A 163 1.56 14.79 4.37
CA LYS A 163 1.14 15.05 2.97
C LYS A 163 0.18 13.97 2.47
N LYS A 164 0.46 12.70 2.78
CA LYS A 164 -0.42 11.56 2.46
C LYS A 164 -1.77 11.67 3.18
N SER A 165 -1.79 12.11 4.44
CA SER A 165 -3.03 12.39 5.16
C SER A 165 -3.88 13.48 4.49
N ASP A 166 -3.26 14.54 3.95
CA ASP A 166 -3.98 15.55 3.17
C ASP A 166 -4.55 14.99 1.86
N ALA A 167 -3.89 14.02 1.24
CA ALA A 167 -4.41 13.35 0.04
C ALA A 167 -5.71 12.58 0.34
N ILE A 168 -5.84 11.97 1.53
CA ILE A 168 -7.07 11.29 1.96
C ILE A 168 -8.25 12.27 1.93
N LYS A 169 -8.07 13.47 2.50
CA LYS A 169 -9.10 14.53 2.49
C LYS A 169 -9.57 14.85 1.08
N TRP A 170 -8.63 14.99 0.14
CA TRP A 170 -8.97 15.31 -1.24
C TRP A 170 -9.71 14.16 -1.94
N ASN A 171 -9.30 12.91 -1.68
CA ASN A 171 -10.00 11.73 -2.19
C ASN A 171 -11.43 11.64 -1.62
N LEU A 172 -11.62 11.94 -0.34
CA LEU A 172 -12.94 11.97 0.30
C LEU A 172 -13.85 13.02 -0.35
N ASN A 173 -13.38 14.26 -0.51
CA ASN A 173 -14.16 15.33 -1.14
C ASN A 173 -14.63 14.93 -2.56
N LYS A 174 -13.77 14.27 -3.34
CA LYS A 174 -14.15 13.77 -4.68
C LYS A 174 -15.24 12.71 -4.64
N LEU A 175 -15.20 11.83 -3.64
CA LEU A 175 -16.25 10.82 -3.44
C LEU A 175 -17.56 11.47 -3.01
N GLU A 176 -17.52 12.50 -2.16
CA GLU A 176 -18.70 13.28 -1.76
C GLU A 176 -19.34 14.00 -2.95
N ASP A 177 -18.54 14.68 -3.78
CA ASP A 177 -19.01 15.34 -5.01
C ASP A 177 -19.67 14.35 -5.97
N MET A 178 -19.09 13.15 -6.10
CA MET A 178 -19.63 12.08 -6.92
C MET A 178 -20.97 11.58 -6.36
N VAL A 179 -21.05 11.30 -5.06
CA VAL A 179 -22.28 10.85 -4.40
C VAL A 179 -23.38 11.91 -4.50
N PHE A 180 -23.04 13.18 -4.31
CA PHE A 180 -23.97 14.30 -4.49
C PHE A 180 -24.54 14.35 -5.91
N SER A 181 -23.66 14.25 -6.92
CA SER A 181 -24.06 14.24 -8.33
C SER A 181 -25.01 13.09 -8.65
N LEU A 182 -24.72 11.87 -8.15
CA LEU A 182 -25.59 10.70 -8.33
C LEU A 182 -26.96 10.85 -7.67
N ASN A 183 -27.02 11.50 -6.50
CA ASN A 183 -28.27 11.79 -5.80
C ASN A 183 -29.12 12.84 -6.51
N LEU A 184 -28.51 13.82 -7.20
CA LEU A 184 -29.23 14.77 -8.03
C LEU A 184 -29.80 14.10 -9.28
N SER A 185 -29.03 13.25 -9.96
CA SER A 185 -29.47 12.55 -11.17
C SER A 185 -30.54 11.49 -10.94
N SER A 186 -30.67 10.96 -9.72
CA SER A 186 -31.74 10.00 -9.35
C SER A 186 -33.06 10.67 -8.97
N ARG A 187 -33.08 12.01 -8.86
CA ARG A 187 -34.28 12.84 -8.59
C ARG A 187 -34.86 13.48 -9.86
N MET A 188 -34.26 13.25 -11.03
CA MET A 188 -34.78 13.63 -12.35
C MET A 188 -35.33 12.40 -13.07
#